data_AF-A0A5S5BYY1-F1
#
_entry.id   AF-A0A5S5BYY1-F1
#
_cell.length_a   1.000
_cell.length_b   1.000
_cell.length_c   1.000
_cell.angle_alpha   90.00
_cell.angle_beta   90.00
_cell.angle_gamma   90.00
#
_symmetry.space_group_name_H-M   'P 1'
#
loop_
_entity.id
_entity.type
_entity.pdbx_description
1 polymer ?
#
loop_
_entity_poly.entity_id
_entity_poly.type
_entity_poly.pdbx_seq_one_letter_code
_entity_poly.pdbx_strand_id
1 'polypeptide(L)'
;MKKITKQILIWTFVVIGFGIIGYVGFVGYVLYSFGSGCGMDDGPFKAVLIDPVELTTNTERFEVSDNGTLILENRNDTLSPIFTLVENGNVKWRLDTDTRNTKGYESTRIWKISSVEVTKDTDPIKLNFTAHWTYGAEAGSIQIDREDGENSFCLSW
;
A
#
# COMPACT_ATOMS: atom_id res chain seq x y z
N MET A 1 -11.01 56.08 6.93
CA MET A 1 -11.55 55.25 5.82
C MET A 1 -13.08 55.30 5.85
N LYS A 2 -13.74 55.43 4.70
CA LYS A 2 -15.22 55.30 4.62
C LYS A 2 -15.61 53.86 4.99
N LYS A 3 -16.77 53.69 5.64
CA LYS A 3 -17.28 52.40 6.15
C LYS A 3 -17.25 51.30 5.08
N ILE A 4 -17.61 51.67 3.85
CA ILE A 4 -17.61 50.82 2.66
C ILE A 4 -16.19 50.35 2.30
N THR A 5 -15.20 51.25 2.29
CA THR A 5 -13.81 50.93 1.96
C THR A 5 -13.21 49.93 2.96
N LYS A 6 -13.52 50.09 4.26
CA LYS A 6 -13.10 49.15 5.30
C LYS A 6 -13.71 47.76 5.10
N GLN A 7 -14.98 47.71 4.70
CA GLN A 7 -15.72 46.47 4.50
C GLN A 7 -15.20 45.69 3.28
N ILE A 8 -14.94 46.37 2.16
CA ILE A 8 -14.34 45.77 0.96
C ILE A 8 -12.95 45.18 1.29
N LEU A 9 -12.12 45.93 2.02
CA LEU A 9 -10.79 45.46 2.43
C LEU A 9 -10.84 44.18 3.25
N ILE A 10 -11.78 44.08 4.20
CA ILE A 10 -11.97 42.87 5.01
C ILE A 10 -12.39 41.69 4.12
N TRP A 11 -13.35 41.87 3.22
CA TRP A 11 -13.77 40.81 2.29
C TRP A 11 -12.64 40.33 1.40
N THR A 12 -11.84 41.25 0.85
CA THR A 12 -10.66 40.90 0.04
C THR A 12 -9.66 40.08 0.84
N PHE A 13 -9.34 40.48 2.08
CA PHE A 13 -8.44 39.72 2.94
C PHE A 13 -8.98 38.34 3.31
N VAL A 14 -10.30 38.21 3.52
CA VAL A 14 -10.94 36.92 3.80
C VAL A 14 -10.83 35.99 2.59
N VAL A 15 -11.13 36.48 1.38
CA VAL A 15 -11.01 35.67 0.15
C VAL A 15 -9.56 35.24 -0.11
N ILE A 16 -8.60 36.16 0.06
CA ILE A 16 -7.17 35.84 -0.06
C ILE A 16 -6.76 34.81 1.00
N GLY A 17 -7.22 34.97 2.24
CA GLY A 17 -6.93 34.03 3.33
C GLY A 17 -7.42 32.62 3.04
N PHE A 18 -8.68 32.47 2.58
CA PHE A 18 -9.21 31.17 2.16
C PHE A 18 -8.46 30.60 0.95
N GLY A 19 -8.06 31.45 -0.01
CA GLY A 19 -7.26 31.03 -1.16
C GLY A 19 -5.90 30.47 -0.75
N ILE A 20 -5.21 31.13 0.19
CA ILE A 20 -3.92 30.66 0.72
C ILE A 20 -4.09 29.34 1.48
N ILE A 21 -5.08 29.24 2.36
CA ILE A 21 -5.33 28.01 3.14
C ILE A 21 -5.66 26.84 2.20
N GLY A 22 -6.53 27.07 1.21
CA GLY A 22 -6.89 26.06 0.21
C GLY A 22 -5.67 25.61 -0.62
N TYR A 23 -4.85 26.56 -1.06
CA TYR A 23 -3.63 26.25 -1.80
C TYR A 23 -2.61 25.45 -0.97
N VAL A 24 -2.34 25.87 0.26
CA VAL A 24 -1.41 25.17 1.16
C VAL A 24 -1.92 23.77 1.49
N GLY A 25 -3.22 23.61 1.74
CA GLY A 25 -3.84 22.30 1.97
C GLY A 25 -3.72 21.39 0.76
N PHE A 26 -3.99 21.90 -0.44
CA PHE A 26 -3.85 21.15 -1.69
C PHE A 26 -2.40 20.75 -1.97
N VAL A 27 -1.45 21.67 -1.84
CA VAL A 27 -0.02 21.36 -2.01
C VAL A 27 0.44 20.34 -0.99
N GLY A 28 0.01 20.46 0.27
CA GLY A 28 0.31 19.48 1.31
C GLY A 28 -0.22 18.08 0.99
N TYR A 29 -1.46 18.00 0.49
CA TYR A 29 -2.06 16.74 0.03
C TYR A 29 -1.27 16.12 -1.13
N VAL A 30 -0.96 16.92 -2.16
CA VAL A 30 -0.20 16.47 -3.33
C VAL A 30 1.19 15.98 -2.92
N LEU A 31 1.91 16.74 -2.10
CA LEU A 31 3.23 16.34 -1.62
C LEU A 31 3.19 15.09 -0.75
N TYR A 32 2.13 14.89 0.04
CA TYR A 32 1.94 13.67 0.82
C TYR A 32 1.73 12.46 -0.09
N SER A 33 0.83 12.55 -1.08
CA SER A 33 0.57 11.47 -2.04
C SER A 33 1.82 11.05 -2.80
N PHE A 34 2.60 12.03 -3.32
CA PHE A 34 3.84 11.72 -4.02
C PHE A 34 5.00 11.31 -3.07
N GLY A 35 5.00 11.80 -1.83
CA GLY A 35 6.03 11.51 -0.83
C GLY A 35 5.97 10.08 -0.29
N SER A 36 4.80 9.43 -0.34
CA SER A 36 4.65 8.00 0.00
C SER A 36 5.21 7.04 -1.05
N GLY A 37 5.66 7.54 -2.20
CA GLY A 37 6.23 6.71 -3.27
C GLY A 37 5.19 5.91 -4.06
N CYS A 38 3.89 6.09 -3.80
CA CYS A 38 2.81 5.53 -4.60
C CYS A 38 2.17 6.63 -5.47
N GLY A 39 1.65 6.25 -6.65
CA GLY A 39 0.74 7.07 -7.43
C GLY A 39 -0.55 7.39 -6.67
N MET A 40 -1.30 8.41 -7.11
CA MET A 40 -2.47 8.94 -6.38
C MET A 40 -3.57 7.89 -6.14
N ASP A 41 -3.70 6.91 -7.03
CA ASP A 41 -4.69 5.82 -6.94
C ASP A 41 -4.06 4.45 -6.62
N ASP A 42 -2.74 4.43 -6.41
CA ASP A 42 -1.91 3.23 -6.43
C ASP A 42 -1.36 2.88 -5.04
N GLY A 43 -1.97 3.44 -4.00
CA GLY A 43 -1.63 3.20 -2.60
C GLY A 43 -1.18 4.46 -1.85
N PRO A 44 -0.53 4.30 -0.69
CA PRO A 44 -0.09 3.03 -0.10
C PRO A 44 -1.25 2.18 0.40
N PHE A 45 -1.28 0.91 -0.04
CA PHE A 45 -2.19 -0.10 0.47
C PHE A 45 -1.60 -0.82 1.68
N LYS A 46 -2.46 -1.22 2.60
CA LYS A 46 -2.08 -1.98 3.81
C LYS A 46 -2.30 -3.47 3.59
N ALA A 47 -1.26 -4.29 3.73
CA ALA A 47 -1.48 -5.72 3.94
C ALA A 47 -1.65 -5.99 5.44
N VAL A 48 -2.66 -6.79 5.79
CA VAL A 48 -3.08 -6.98 7.18
C VAL A 48 -2.64 -8.35 7.68
N LEU A 49 -2.14 -8.40 8.92
CA LEU A 49 -1.83 -9.65 9.61
C LEU A 49 -3.08 -10.50 9.79
N ILE A 50 -3.00 -11.76 9.42
CA ILE A 50 -4.09 -12.73 9.58
C ILE A 50 -3.61 -13.98 10.29
N ASP A 51 -4.55 -14.68 10.92
CA ASP A 51 -4.25 -15.92 11.60
C ASP A 51 -3.71 -16.99 10.63
N PRO A 52 -2.84 -17.90 11.10
CA PRO A 52 -2.38 -19.02 10.31
C PRO A 52 -3.56 -19.93 9.90
N VAL A 53 -3.78 -20.04 8.59
CA VAL A 53 -4.64 -21.06 7.98
C VAL A 53 -3.80 -22.06 7.20
N GLU A 54 -4.32 -23.24 6.90
CA GLU A 54 -3.56 -24.21 6.09
C GLU A 54 -3.22 -23.62 4.72
N LEU A 55 -1.97 -23.80 4.29
CA LEU A 55 -1.53 -23.40 2.94
C LEU A 55 -2.27 -24.27 1.92
N THR A 56 -2.84 -23.66 0.89
CA THR A 56 -3.38 -24.43 -0.24
C THR A 56 -2.25 -25.00 -1.11
N THR A 57 -2.62 -25.79 -2.12
CA THR A 57 -1.67 -26.43 -3.04
C THR A 57 -1.09 -25.46 -4.08
N ASN A 58 -1.64 -24.26 -4.24
CA ASN A 58 -1.23 -23.29 -5.26
C ASN A 58 -0.33 -22.19 -4.67
N THR A 59 0.89 -22.57 -4.31
CA THR A 59 1.86 -21.67 -3.67
C THR A 59 3.14 -21.53 -4.48
N GLU A 60 3.64 -20.30 -4.58
CA GLU A 60 5.00 -20.00 -5.03
C GLU A 60 5.88 -19.76 -3.80
N ARG A 61 7.14 -20.19 -3.86
CA ARG A 61 8.08 -20.13 -2.73
C ARG A 61 9.35 -19.41 -3.15
N PHE A 62 9.80 -18.52 -2.27
CA PHE A 62 11.00 -17.71 -2.44
C PHE A 62 11.88 -17.89 -1.22
N GLU A 63 13.11 -18.33 -1.43
CA GLU A 63 14.09 -18.39 -0.34
C GLU A 63 14.47 -16.97 0.07
N VAL A 64 14.51 -16.74 1.38
CA VAL A 64 14.99 -15.48 1.97
C VAL A 64 16.03 -15.80 3.04
N SER A 65 16.74 -14.78 3.53
CA SER A 65 17.79 -14.96 4.56
C SER A 65 17.27 -15.65 5.84
N ASP A 66 18.15 -15.98 6.77
CA ASP A 66 17.81 -16.59 8.09
C ASP A 66 17.01 -17.90 8.02
N ASN A 67 17.30 -18.73 7.02
CA ASN A 67 16.55 -19.97 6.74
C ASN A 67 15.04 -19.73 6.59
N GLY A 68 14.69 -18.56 6.06
CA GLY A 68 13.32 -18.18 5.81
C GLY A 68 12.85 -18.62 4.43
N THR A 69 11.55 -18.91 4.32
CA THR A 69 10.87 -19.08 3.05
C THR A 69 9.66 -18.16 3.03
N LEU A 70 9.65 -17.25 2.08
CA LEU A 70 8.47 -16.45 1.76
C LEU A 70 7.59 -17.25 0.81
N ILE A 71 6.32 -17.42 1.18
CA ILE A 71 5.35 -18.18 0.41
C ILE A 71 4.27 -17.22 -0.08
N LEU A 72 4.10 -17.12 -1.40
CA LEU A 72 2.96 -16.46 -2.02
C LEU A 72 1.88 -17.48 -2.31
N GLU A 73 0.66 -17.18 -1.87
CA GLU A 73 -0.51 -18.01 -2.14
C GLU A 73 -1.57 -17.21 -2.89
N ASN A 74 -1.81 -17.58 -4.15
CA ASN A 74 -2.91 -17.04 -4.95
C ASN A 74 -4.17 -17.90 -4.70
N ARG A 75 -5.01 -17.46 -3.76
CA ARG A 75 -6.13 -18.24 -3.22
C ARG A 75 -7.20 -18.57 -4.27
N ASN A 76 -7.77 -17.57 -4.96
CA ASN A 76 -8.75 -17.69 -6.06
C ASN A 76 -9.23 -16.30 -6.52
N ASP A 77 -10.21 -16.27 -7.44
CA ASP A 77 -10.80 -15.03 -7.96
C ASP A 77 -11.64 -14.25 -6.93
N THR A 78 -11.96 -14.81 -5.75
CA THR A 78 -12.80 -14.19 -4.70
C THR A 78 -12.07 -13.80 -3.42
N LEU A 79 -10.87 -14.33 -3.17
CA LEU A 79 -9.97 -14.02 -2.05
C LEU A 79 -8.61 -13.48 -2.51
N SER A 80 -8.10 -12.45 -1.85
CA SER A 80 -6.86 -11.77 -2.26
C SER A 80 -5.63 -12.65 -2.00
N PRO A 81 -4.50 -12.41 -2.68
CA PRO A 81 -3.28 -13.16 -2.41
C PRO A 81 -2.77 -12.97 -0.97
N ILE A 82 -2.00 -13.94 -0.51
CA ILE A 82 -1.41 -13.93 0.82
C ILE A 82 0.09 -14.14 0.71
N PHE A 83 0.86 -13.39 1.50
CA PHE A 83 2.26 -13.71 1.79
C PHE A 83 2.40 -14.35 3.16
N THR A 84 3.17 -15.42 3.27
CA THR A 84 3.51 -16.07 4.54
C THR A 84 5.01 -16.17 4.69
N LEU A 85 5.57 -15.70 5.79
CA LEU A 85 6.96 -15.97 6.13
C LEU A 85 7.03 -17.21 7.03
N VAL A 86 7.84 -18.18 6.62
CA VAL A 86 8.17 -19.37 7.42
C VAL A 86 9.65 -19.32 7.75
N GLU A 87 10.02 -19.37 9.02
CA GLU A 87 11.41 -19.44 9.47
C GLU A 87 11.62 -20.67 10.35
N ASN A 88 12.67 -21.43 10.09
CA ASN A 88 12.99 -22.63 10.86
C ASN A 88 11.78 -23.60 11.00
N GLY A 89 10.96 -23.69 9.95
CA GLY A 89 9.76 -24.53 9.91
C GLY A 89 8.53 -23.98 10.62
N ASN A 90 8.58 -22.78 11.21
CA ASN A 90 7.46 -22.14 11.88
C ASN A 90 6.95 -20.93 11.09
N VAL A 91 5.63 -20.77 11.01
CA VAL A 91 5.02 -19.55 10.45
C VAL A 91 5.33 -18.38 11.39
N LYS A 92 6.05 -17.38 10.88
CA LYS A 92 6.34 -16.13 11.59
C LYS A 92 5.15 -15.19 11.57
N TRP A 93 4.67 -14.90 10.36
CA TRP A 93 3.52 -14.06 10.11
C TRP A 93 2.89 -14.41 8.77
N ARG A 94 1.69 -13.89 8.57
CA ARG A 94 0.93 -14.01 7.33
C ARG A 94 0.19 -12.72 7.04
N LEU A 95 0.25 -12.27 5.79
CA LEU A 95 -0.27 -10.98 5.33
C LEU A 95 -1.31 -11.18 4.24
N ASP A 96 -2.50 -10.62 4.44
CA ASP A 96 -3.52 -10.50 3.40
C ASP A 96 -3.32 -9.21 2.63
N THR A 97 -3.03 -9.32 1.32
CA THR A 97 -2.75 -8.17 0.44
C THR A 97 -4.02 -7.56 -0.17
N ASP A 98 -5.17 -7.73 0.48
CA ASP A 98 -6.42 -7.13 0.02
C ASP A 98 -6.38 -5.60 0.09
N THR A 99 -6.55 -4.92 -1.04
CA THR A 99 -6.57 -3.45 -1.09
C THR A 99 -7.76 -2.87 -0.31
N ARG A 100 -8.84 -3.64 -0.11
CA ARG A 100 -10.01 -3.24 0.69
C ARG A 100 -9.70 -3.04 2.17
N ASN A 101 -8.57 -3.55 2.64
CA ASN A 101 -8.07 -3.28 3.98
C ASN A 101 -7.65 -1.80 4.15
N THR A 102 -7.51 -1.06 3.04
CA THR A 102 -7.15 0.35 3.01
C THR A 102 -8.40 1.20 2.88
N LYS A 103 -8.60 2.13 3.81
CA LYS A 103 -9.75 3.04 3.81
C LYS A 103 -9.78 3.87 2.52
N GLY A 104 -10.92 3.91 1.85
CA GLY A 104 -11.11 4.59 0.55
C GLY A 104 -10.95 3.68 -0.66
N TYR A 105 -10.52 2.43 -0.46
CA TYR A 105 -10.32 1.42 -1.52
C TYR A 105 -11.19 0.18 -1.32
N GLU A 106 -12.31 0.30 -0.62
CA GLU A 106 -13.21 -0.82 -0.27
C GLU A 106 -13.84 -1.50 -1.51
N SER A 107 -13.83 -0.83 -2.67
CA SER A 107 -14.33 -1.34 -3.94
C SER A 107 -13.25 -1.96 -4.84
N THR A 108 -11.97 -1.86 -4.50
CA THR A 108 -10.87 -2.43 -5.29
C THR A 108 -10.39 -3.74 -4.69
N ARG A 109 -9.67 -4.58 -5.43
CA ARG A 109 -9.06 -5.80 -4.90
C ARG A 109 -7.95 -6.29 -5.81
N ILE A 110 -6.87 -6.82 -5.22
CA ILE A 110 -5.92 -7.71 -5.91
C ILE A 110 -6.45 -9.14 -5.84
N TRP A 111 -6.59 -9.82 -6.98
CA TRP A 111 -6.95 -11.24 -7.02
C TRP A 111 -5.77 -12.16 -7.34
N LYS A 112 -4.68 -11.61 -7.90
CA LYS A 112 -3.47 -12.39 -8.20
C LYS A 112 -2.22 -11.53 -8.10
N ILE A 113 -1.15 -12.09 -7.55
CA ILE A 113 0.20 -11.58 -7.67
C ILE A 113 1.01 -12.57 -8.52
N SER A 114 1.86 -12.05 -9.41
CA SER A 114 2.73 -12.85 -10.27
C SER A 114 4.07 -12.15 -10.47
N SER A 115 5.03 -12.86 -11.07
CA SER A 115 6.34 -12.29 -11.43
C SER A 115 7.04 -11.63 -10.23
N VAL A 116 7.00 -12.30 -9.09
CA VAL A 116 7.62 -11.82 -7.86
C VAL A 116 9.14 -11.92 -7.98
N GLU A 117 9.81 -10.82 -7.67
CA GLU A 117 11.25 -10.71 -7.58
C GLU A 117 11.62 -10.24 -6.17
N VAL A 118 12.40 -11.04 -5.44
CA VAL A 118 12.97 -10.64 -4.15
C VAL A 118 14.16 -9.72 -4.41
N THR A 119 13.99 -8.42 -4.18
CA THR A 119 15.05 -7.41 -4.40
C THR A 119 15.91 -7.20 -3.16
N LYS A 120 15.40 -7.55 -1.98
CA LYS A 120 16.14 -7.66 -0.73
C LYS A 120 15.55 -8.79 0.11
N ASP A 121 16.39 -9.74 0.50
CA ASP A 121 16.03 -10.97 1.22
C ASP A 121 16.29 -10.88 2.74
N THR A 122 16.90 -9.80 3.21
CA THR A 122 17.18 -9.46 4.62
C THR A 122 16.20 -8.41 5.13
N ASP A 123 16.19 -8.12 6.42
CA ASP A 123 15.26 -7.15 7.01
C ASP A 123 15.52 -5.69 6.55
N PRO A 124 14.52 -4.94 6.05
CA PRO A 124 13.17 -5.40 5.65
C PRO A 124 13.19 -6.13 4.31
N ILE A 125 12.34 -7.16 4.19
CA ILE A 125 12.20 -7.94 2.95
C ILE A 125 11.55 -7.04 1.89
N LYS A 126 12.17 -6.93 0.72
CA LYS A 126 11.66 -6.12 -0.39
C LYS A 126 11.36 -6.99 -1.59
N LEU A 127 10.17 -6.79 -2.16
CA LEU A 127 9.70 -7.52 -3.32
C LEU A 127 9.19 -6.54 -4.37
N ASN A 128 9.48 -6.86 -5.63
CA ASN A 128 8.77 -6.32 -6.78
C ASN A 128 7.84 -7.41 -7.32
N PHE A 129 6.70 -7.04 -7.87
CA PHE A 129 5.73 -8.00 -8.41
C PHE A 129 4.82 -7.36 -9.45
N THR A 130 4.03 -8.18 -10.14
CA THR A 130 2.87 -7.73 -10.91
C THR A 130 1.60 -8.10 -10.15
N ALA A 131 0.80 -7.09 -9.79
CA ALA A 131 -0.51 -7.26 -9.18
C ALA A 131 -1.59 -7.21 -10.25
N HIS A 132 -2.46 -8.21 -10.26
CA HIS A 132 -3.68 -8.24 -11.05
C HIS A 132 -4.83 -7.84 -10.13
N TRP A 133 -5.39 -6.68 -10.38
CA TRP A 133 -6.32 -5.98 -9.50
C TRP A 133 -7.40 -5.24 -10.28
N THR A 134 -8.37 -4.63 -9.61
CA THR A 134 -9.61 -4.09 -10.20
C THR A 134 -9.45 -3.31 -11.50
N TYR A 135 -8.33 -2.60 -11.70
CA TYR A 135 -8.08 -1.79 -12.89
C TYR A 135 -7.17 -2.44 -13.94
N GLY A 136 -6.61 -3.62 -13.69
CA GLY A 136 -5.77 -4.35 -14.64
C GLY A 136 -4.58 -5.05 -14.00
N ALA A 137 -3.52 -5.22 -14.78
CA ALA A 137 -2.25 -5.77 -14.30
C ALA A 137 -1.21 -4.64 -14.22
N GLU A 138 -0.64 -4.43 -13.04
CA GLU A 138 0.30 -3.33 -12.78
C GLU A 138 1.51 -3.81 -11.98
N ALA A 139 2.63 -3.11 -12.14
CA ALA A 139 3.81 -3.34 -11.33
C ALA A 139 3.55 -2.81 -9.91
N GLY A 140 4.00 -3.57 -8.92
CA GLY A 140 3.92 -3.19 -7.52
C GLY A 140 5.22 -3.48 -6.79
N SER A 141 5.38 -2.81 -5.66
CA SER A 141 6.46 -3.07 -4.72
C SER A 141 5.93 -3.11 -3.30
N ILE A 142 6.54 -3.96 -2.48
CA ILE A 142 6.22 -4.09 -1.06
C ILE A 142 7.51 -4.16 -0.27
N GLN A 143 7.50 -3.46 0.86
CA GLN A 143 8.52 -3.57 1.89
C GLN A 143 7.85 -4.13 3.14
N ILE A 144 8.36 -5.27 3.62
CA ILE A 144 7.79 -5.99 4.75
C ILE A 144 8.82 -6.03 5.86
N ASP A 145 8.45 -5.49 7.02
CA ASP A 145 9.21 -5.70 8.25
C ASP A 145 9.29 -7.19 8.56
N ARG A 146 10.49 -7.70 8.75
CA ARG A 146 10.68 -9.15 8.90
C ARG A 146 10.16 -9.65 10.23
N GLU A 147 10.23 -8.85 11.30
CA GLU A 147 9.91 -9.27 12.66
C GLU A 147 8.40 -9.38 12.89
N ASP A 148 7.66 -8.35 12.49
CA ASP A 148 6.22 -8.23 12.79
C ASP A 148 5.31 -8.26 11.56
N GLY A 149 5.87 -8.21 10.35
CA GLY A 149 5.10 -8.21 9.10
C GLY A 149 4.42 -6.87 8.82
N GLU A 150 4.73 -5.80 9.56
CA GLU A 150 4.25 -4.46 9.23
C GLU A 150 4.72 -4.08 7.82
N ASN A 151 3.78 -3.60 7.01
CA ASN A 151 4.05 -3.32 5.61
C ASN A 151 3.04 -2.32 5.04
N SER A 152 3.47 -1.71 3.95
CA SER A 152 2.60 -1.09 2.95
C SER A 152 3.13 -1.42 1.57
N PHE A 153 2.24 -1.52 0.59
CA PHE A 153 2.60 -1.75 -0.80
C PHE A 153 2.01 -0.69 -1.72
N CYS A 154 2.73 -0.41 -2.82
CA CYS A 154 2.27 0.45 -3.90
C CYS A 154 2.03 -0.38 -5.15
N LEU A 155 1.10 0.06 -5.99
CA LEU A 155 0.78 -0.48 -7.32
C LEU A 155 1.12 0.54 -8.40
N SER A 156 2.34 1.07 -8.41
CA SER A 156 2.78 1.97 -9.49
C SER A 156 4.30 1.98 -9.54
N TRP A 157 4.84 2.29 -10.72
CA TRP A 157 6.28 2.44 -10.95
C TRP A 157 6.77 3.85 -10.65
#